data_AF-A0A6V7QAD7-F1
#
_entry.id   AF-A0A6V7QAD7-F1
#
_cell.length_a   1.000
_cell.length_b   1.000
_cell.length_c   1.000
_cell.angle_alpha   90.00
_cell.angle_beta   90.00
_cell.angle_gamma   90.00
#
_symmetry.space_group_name_H-M   'P 1'
#
loop_
_entity.id
_entity.type
_entity.pdbx_description
1 polymer ?
#
loop_
_entity_poly.entity_id
_entity_poly.type
_entity_poly.pdbx_seq_one_letter_code
_entity_poly.pdbx_strand_id
1 'polypeptide(L)'
;MATRFGMAGGIPERRVRPIWDAVDSRQFKAALKLSAALLAKYPNSPYALALKALILERMGKPDEALSVCSNAMELLFSDNVVHIDDLTLSTLQIVFQRLDRLDLATSCYEHACAKFSNNLEIMMGLFNCYVREYSYVKQQQTAIKMYKMAGEERFLLWAVCSIQLQVLLSNGGEKLLSLAEALLKKHINSHSLHEPEALAIYISILEQQSKYEAALEVLSGNLGSLIGREEDKLRMQGRLLARACNYAAAAEIFQKVLESCPDDWDSFLNYLGCLLEDNTNCFKASTASHTSLPSSVDSQVPKETHLSEELFDSRLSSALSVVEKLQKDGHDDCVRGPYLATIEIERRRRLNGNADDGKFLEALLIYFQRFNHLSCFASDVEMFLQMLTQDEKSELREKFLNILEALPTTPIKRIGRS
;
A
#
# COMPACT_ATOMS: atom_id res chain seq x y z
N MET A 1 9.20 2.91 -27.54
CA MET A 1 8.02 2.15 -27.99
C MET A 1 7.90 2.33 -29.49
N ALA A 2 8.42 1.38 -30.28
CA ALA A 2 8.31 1.42 -31.73
C ALA A 2 6.99 0.76 -32.15
N THR A 3 6.08 1.53 -32.71
CA THR A 3 4.89 1.00 -33.42
C THR A 3 5.35 0.04 -34.52
N ARG A 4 4.62 -1.07 -34.74
CA ARG A 4 4.95 -2.19 -35.65
C ARG A 4 5.24 -1.84 -37.14
N PHE A 5 5.25 -0.55 -37.52
CA PHE A 5 5.52 -0.05 -38.88
C PHE A 5 6.52 1.13 -38.96
N GLY A 6 7.23 1.47 -37.88
CA GLY A 6 8.20 2.60 -37.89
C GLY A 6 7.55 3.96 -38.14
N MET A 7 6.31 4.15 -37.67
CA MET A 7 5.48 5.35 -37.84
C MET A 7 5.03 5.89 -36.47
N ALA A 8 5.47 7.09 -36.09
CA ALA A 8 5.05 7.77 -34.88
C ALA A 8 3.95 8.81 -35.22
N GLY A 9 2.72 8.63 -34.72
CA GLY A 9 1.61 9.56 -35.00
C GLY A 9 1.26 9.68 -36.49
N GLY A 10 1.41 8.58 -37.25
CA GLY A 10 1.25 8.56 -38.71
C GLY A 10 2.42 9.19 -39.49
N ILE A 11 3.52 9.56 -38.82
CA ILE A 11 4.72 10.15 -39.42
C ILE A 11 5.89 9.15 -39.35
N PRO A 12 6.72 8.99 -40.40
CA PRO A 12 7.89 8.12 -40.34
C PRO A 12 8.81 8.46 -39.15
N GLU A 13 9.13 7.47 -38.32
CA GLU A 13 9.87 7.63 -37.06
C GLU A 13 11.22 8.33 -37.26
N ARG A 14 11.91 8.07 -38.38
CA ARG A 14 13.15 8.75 -38.79
C ARG A 14 13.04 10.28 -38.87
N ARG A 15 11.85 10.83 -39.08
CA ARG A 15 11.60 12.28 -39.13
C ARG A 15 11.30 12.87 -37.75
N VAL A 16 10.84 12.04 -36.81
CA VAL A 16 10.44 12.44 -35.45
C VAL A 16 11.62 12.28 -34.49
N ARG A 17 12.42 11.23 -34.65
CA ARG A 17 13.58 10.93 -33.80
C ARG A 17 14.54 12.11 -33.59
N PRO A 18 14.94 12.88 -34.63
CA PRO A 18 15.82 14.04 -34.42
C PRO A 18 15.21 15.13 -33.54
N ILE A 19 13.88 15.23 -33.48
CA ILE A 19 13.18 16.18 -32.60
C ILE A 19 13.32 15.69 -31.15
N TRP A 20 13.06 14.40 -30.89
CA TRP A 20 13.22 13.81 -29.56
C TRP A 20 14.68 13.87 -29.08
N ASP A 21 15.65 13.54 -29.94
CA ASP A 21 17.08 13.64 -29.60
C ASP A 21 17.46 15.08 -29.18
N ALA A 22 16.90 16.09 -29.86
CA ALA A 22 17.11 17.50 -29.52
C ALA A 22 16.38 17.91 -28.22
N VAL A 23 15.19 17.38 -27.96
CA VAL A 23 14.45 17.60 -26.70
C VAL A 23 15.21 16.97 -25.52
N ASP A 24 15.66 15.73 -25.65
CA ASP A 24 16.41 15.00 -24.63
C ASP A 24 17.76 15.66 -24.33
N SER A 25 18.41 16.20 -25.37
CA SER A 25 19.63 17.00 -25.25
C SER A 25 19.38 18.43 -24.73
N ARG A 26 18.13 18.79 -24.39
CA ARG A 26 17.70 20.13 -23.94
C ARG A 26 17.99 21.26 -24.93
N GLN A 27 18.14 20.94 -26.22
CA GLN A 27 18.37 21.89 -27.30
C GLN A 27 17.03 22.41 -27.87
N PHE A 28 16.21 23.04 -27.02
CA PHE A 28 14.81 23.36 -27.35
C PHE A 28 14.63 24.30 -28.55
N LYS A 29 15.55 25.26 -28.77
CA LYS A 29 15.51 26.13 -29.96
C LYS A 29 15.73 25.35 -31.26
N ALA A 30 16.63 24.37 -31.25
CA ALA A 30 16.87 23.49 -32.39
C ALA A 30 15.69 22.55 -32.61
N ALA A 31 15.16 21.96 -31.53
CA ALA A 31 13.95 21.14 -31.57
C ALA A 31 12.77 21.92 -32.16
N LEU A 32 12.57 23.18 -31.76
CA LEU A 32 11.50 24.03 -32.29
C LEU A 32 11.64 24.24 -33.80
N LYS A 33 12.85 24.52 -34.29
CA LYS A 33 13.11 24.64 -35.74
C LYS A 33 12.80 23.34 -36.49
N LEU A 34 13.19 22.19 -35.94
CA LEU A 34 12.88 20.88 -36.51
C LEU A 34 11.37 20.59 -36.51
N SER A 35 10.66 20.94 -35.43
CA SER A 35 9.20 20.78 -35.33
C SER A 35 8.44 21.66 -36.34
N ALA A 36 8.90 22.90 -36.56
CA ALA A 36 8.32 23.80 -37.56
C ALA A 36 8.53 23.25 -38.99
N ALA A 37 9.71 22.70 -39.27
CA ALA A 37 9.99 22.03 -40.55
C ALA A 37 9.14 20.75 -40.73
N LEU A 38 8.81 20.05 -39.64
CA LEU A 38 7.92 18.90 -39.68
C LEU A 38 6.47 19.31 -39.98
N LEU A 39 5.97 20.36 -39.32
CA LEU A 39 4.63 20.90 -39.56
C LEU A 39 4.46 21.47 -40.97
N ALA A 40 5.51 22.04 -41.57
CA ALA A 40 5.46 22.46 -42.96
C ALA A 40 5.18 21.29 -43.94
N LYS A 41 5.57 20.06 -43.58
CA LYS A 41 5.33 18.85 -44.38
C LYS A 41 4.05 18.13 -43.99
N TYR A 42 3.64 18.23 -42.73
CA TYR A 42 2.47 17.58 -42.16
C TYR A 42 1.62 18.62 -41.38
N PRO A 43 1.01 19.61 -42.07
CA PRO A 43 0.35 20.75 -41.41
C PRO A 43 -0.87 20.35 -40.58
N ASN A 44 -1.56 19.27 -40.98
CA ASN A 44 -2.76 18.76 -40.31
C ASN A 44 -2.46 17.55 -39.42
N SER A 45 -1.22 17.35 -38.96
CA SER A 45 -0.89 16.26 -38.05
C SER A 45 -1.02 16.71 -36.59
N PRO A 46 -1.95 16.12 -35.82
CA PRO A 46 -2.08 16.43 -34.39
C PRO A 46 -0.82 16.07 -33.61
N TYR A 47 -0.12 15.00 -34.00
CA TYR A 47 1.14 14.60 -33.37
C TYR A 47 2.25 15.63 -33.55
N ALA A 48 2.40 16.18 -34.77
CA ALA A 48 3.39 17.22 -35.02
C ALA A 48 3.12 18.50 -34.22
N LEU A 49 1.84 18.84 -34.02
CA LEU A 49 1.43 19.95 -33.15
C LEU A 49 1.70 19.62 -31.67
N ALA A 50 1.39 18.41 -31.21
CA ALA A 50 1.68 17.96 -29.85
C ALA A 50 3.18 18.06 -29.51
N LEU A 51 4.06 17.65 -30.44
CA LEU A 51 5.52 17.81 -30.28
C LEU A 51 5.94 19.28 -30.18
N LYS A 52 5.35 20.15 -31.02
CA LYS A 52 5.61 21.59 -30.95
C LYS A 52 5.16 22.17 -29.60
N ALA A 53 3.96 21.79 -29.12
CA ALA A 53 3.45 22.23 -27.83
C ALA A 53 4.36 21.77 -26.67
N LEU A 54 4.83 20.52 -26.72
CA LEU A 54 5.79 19.99 -25.75
C LEU A 54 7.08 20.82 -25.72
N ILE A 55 7.64 21.16 -26.88
CA ILE A 55 8.85 21.99 -26.94
C ILE A 55 8.59 23.39 -26.37
N LEU A 56 7.44 24.01 -26.70
CA LEU A 56 7.07 25.33 -26.19
C LEU A 56 6.88 25.34 -24.67
N GLU A 57 6.25 24.31 -24.12
CA GLU A 57 6.11 24.12 -22.67
C GLU A 57 7.49 24.04 -22.00
N ARG A 58 8.41 23.22 -22.54
CA ARG A 58 9.79 23.10 -22.03
C ARG A 58 10.61 24.38 -22.17
N MET A 59 10.23 25.27 -23.08
CA MET A 59 10.83 26.61 -23.24
C MET A 59 10.25 27.66 -22.28
N GLY A 60 9.28 27.30 -21.42
CA GLY A 60 8.63 28.23 -20.49
C GLY A 60 7.59 29.13 -21.16
N LYS A 61 6.96 28.67 -22.26
CA LYS A 61 5.92 29.40 -22.99
C LYS A 61 4.57 28.67 -22.88
N PRO A 62 3.93 28.65 -21.69
CA PRO A 62 2.73 27.85 -21.45
C PRO A 62 1.53 28.29 -22.29
N ASP A 63 1.33 29.59 -22.50
CA ASP A 63 0.19 30.11 -23.29
C ASP A 63 0.28 29.72 -24.77
N GLU A 64 1.49 29.81 -25.34
CA GLU A 64 1.74 29.34 -26.72
C GLU A 64 1.61 27.81 -26.82
N ALA A 65 2.03 27.07 -25.79
CA ALA A 65 1.86 25.62 -25.76
C ALA A 65 0.37 25.24 -25.71
N LEU A 66 -0.42 25.90 -24.88
CA LEU A 66 -1.87 25.67 -24.74
C LEU A 66 -2.61 25.96 -26.06
N SER A 67 -2.27 27.05 -26.75
CA SER A 67 -2.90 27.39 -28.03
C SER A 67 -2.58 26.35 -29.12
N VAL A 68 -1.33 25.87 -29.17
CA VAL A 68 -0.94 24.79 -30.10
C VAL A 68 -1.63 23.47 -29.73
N CYS A 69 -1.76 23.14 -28.45
CA CYS A 69 -2.53 21.98 -28.00
C CYS A 69 -4.01 22.08 -28.40
N SER A 70 -4.63 23.25 -28.26
CA SER A 70 -6.03 23.49 -28.63
C SER A 70 -6.24 23.25 -30.14
N ASN A 71 -5.34 23.75 -30.98
CA ASN A 71 -5.37 23.47 -32.42
C ASN A 71 -5.20 21.97 -32.72
N ALA A 72 -4.36 21.26 -31.97
CA ALA A 72 -4.21 19.81 -32.11
C ALA A 72 -5.51 19.07 -31.72
N MET A 73 -6.20 19.53 -30.68
CA MET A 73 -7.49 18.99 -30.25
C MET A 73 -8.59 19.21 -31.31
N GLU A 74 -8.68 20.41 -31.89
CA GLU A 74 -9.65 20.70 -32.96
C GLU A 74 -9.47 19.75 -34.14
N LEU A 75 -8.21 19.47 -34.52
CA LEU A 75 -7.92 18.48 -35.55
C LEU A 75 -8.34 17.07 -35.11
N LEU A 76 -8.02 16.65 -33.89
CA LEU A 76 -8.42 15.33 -33.36
C LEU A 76 -9.94 15.14 -33.32
N PHE A 77 -10.69 16.19 -33.00
CA PHE A 77 -12.14 16.16 -32.90
C PHE A 77 -12.87 16.29 -34.24
N SER A 78 -12.13 16.59 -35.32
CA SER A 78 -12.70 16.65 -36.66
C SER A 78 -13.11 15.26 -37.16
N ASP A 79 -14.25 15.18 -37.86
CA ASP A 79 -14.79 13.92 -38.38
C ASP A 79 -13.81 13.20 -39.34
N ASN A 80 -12.94 13.97 -40.00
CA ASN A 80 -11.98 13.52 -41.01
C ASN A 80 -10.82 12.67 -40.46
N VAL A 81 -10.64 12.57 -39.13
CA VAL A 81 -9.54 11.78 -38.55
C VAL A 81 -9.84 10.29 -38.64
N VAL A 82 -9.12 9.60 -39.52
CA VAL A 82 -9.26 8.15 -39.74
C VAL A 82 -8.59 7.33 -38.63
N HIS A 83 -7.62 7.91 -37.91
CA HIS A 83 -6.85 7.22 -36.86
C HIS A 83 -6.43 8.18 -35.75
N ILE A 84 -6.65 7.80 -34.50
CA ILE A 84 -6.08 8.44 -33.31
C ILE A 84 -5.18 7.41 -32.62
N ASP A 85 -3.90 7.71 -32.48
CA ASP A 85 -2.92 6.84 -31.84
C ASP A 85 -2.62 7.26 -30.39
N ASP A 86 -2.27 6.28 -29.56
CA ASP A 86 -1.92 6.53 -28.15
C ASP A 86 -0.68 7.41 -28.00
N LEU A 87 0.29 7.35 -28.92
CA LEU A 87 1.48 8.20 -28.86
C LEU A 87 1.14 9.69 -28.99
N THR A 88 0.20 10.05 -29.86
CA THR A 88 -0.32 11.43 -29.95
C THR A 88 -1.01 11.85 -28.66
N LEU A 89 -1.92 11.02 -28.14
CA LEU A 89 -2.70 11.32 -26.94
C LEU A 89 -1.81 11.44 -25.70
N SER A 90 -0.87 10.51 -25.50
CA SER A 90 0.08 10.53 -24.39
C SER A 90 1.04 11.72 -24.46
N THR A 91 1.46 12.14 -25.67
CA THR A 91 2.26 13.36 -25.84
C THR A 91 1.48 14.60 -25.41
N LEU A 92 0.22 14.73 -25.86
CA LEU A 92 -0.66 15.83 -25.43
C LEU A 92 -0.90 15.79 -23.92
N GLN A 93 -1.11 14.60 -23.35
CA GLN A 93 -1.32 14.41 -21.92
C GLN A 93 -0.12 14.92 -21.10
N ILE A 94 1.12 14.67 -21.54
CA ILE A 94 2.33 15.19 -20.87
C ILE A 94 2.30 16.72 -20.81
N VAL A 95 1.93 17.37 -21.91
CA VAL A 95 1.84 18.84 -21.97
C VAL A 95 0.72 19.34 -21.08
N PHE A 96 -0.48 18.78 -21.19
CA PHE A 96 -1.64 19.17 -20.38
C PHE A 96 -1.41 18.99 -18.88
N GLN A 97 -0.72 17.92 -18.46
CA GLN A 97 -0.35 17.71 -17.07
C GLN A 97 0.58 18.81 -16.55
N ARG A 98 1.52 19.30 -17.38
CA ARG A 98 2.41 20.41 -17.01
C ARG A 98 1.71 21.76 -16.95
N LEU A 99 0.65 21.91 -17.73
CA LEU A 99 -0.19 23.10 -17.76
C LEU A 99 -1.33 23.07 -16.72
N ASP A 100 -1.40 22.04 -15.87
CA ASP A 100 -2.48 21.82 -14.88
C ASP A 100 -3.88 21.76 -15.53
N ARG A 101 -3.95 21.19 -16.74
CA ARG A 101 -5.17 21.05 -17.55
C ARG A 101 -5.46 19.59 -17.91
N LEU A 102 -5.44 18.71 -16.90
CA LEU A 102 -5.72 17.29 -17.09
C LEU A 102 -7.12 17.03 -17.68
N ASP A 103 -8.07 17.92 -17.43
CA ASP A 103 -9.42 17.93 -17.99
C ASP A 103 -9.40 17.84 -19.53
N LEU A 104 -8.49 18.56 -20.18
CA LEU A 104 -8.35 18.55 -21.64
C LEU A 104 -7.77 17.22 -22.14
N ALA A 105 -6.82 16.65 -21.41
CA ALA A 105 -6.27 15.34 -21.74
C ALA A 105 -7.35 14.25 -21.65
N THR A 106 -8.17 14.28 -20.59
CA THR A 106 -9.30 13.37 -20.41
C THR A 106 -10.30 13.50 -21.55
N SER A 107 -10.65 14.73 -21.95
CA SER A 107 -11.54 14.98 -23.09
C SER A 107 -11.01 14.39 -24.42
N CYS A 108 -9.69 14.51 -24.67
CA CYS A 108 -9.05 13.88 -25.84
C CYS A 108 -9.24 12.36 -25.85
N TYR A 109 -8.98 11.70 -24.71
CA TYR A 109 -9.15 10.25 -24.59
C TYR A 109 -10.62 9.82 -24.63
N GLU A 110 -11.54 10.57 -24.03
CA GLU A 110 -12.99 10.31 -24.10
C GLU A 110 -13.48 10.33 -25.56
N HIS A 111 -13.10 11.34 -26.34
CA HIS A 111 -13.43 11.43 -27.75
C HIS A 111 -12.83 10.27 -28.56
N ALA A 112 -11.55 9.96 -28.32
CA ALA A 112 -10.87 8.86 -29.00
C ALA A 112 -11.53 7.50 -28.69
N CYS A 113 -11.93 7.26 -27.44
CA CYS A 113 -12.67 6.05 -27.05
C CYS A 113 -14.10 6.00 -27.60
N ALA A 114 -14.75 7.15 -27.82
CA ALA A 114 -16.07 7.20 -28.46
C ALA A 114 -16.00 6.80 -29.93
N LYS A 115 -14.95 7.26 -30.65
CA LYS A 115 -14.73 6.94 -32.07
C LYS A 115 -14.18 5.53 -32.28
N PHE A 116 -13.25 5.10 -31.42
CA PHE A 116 -12.57 3.80 -31.51
C PHE A 116 -12.86 2.94 -30.27
N SER A 117 -14.13 2.54 -30.15
CA SER A 117 -14.65 1.85 -28.96
C SER A 117 -14.04 0.48 -28.66
N ASN A 118 -13.21 -0.06 -29.56
CA ASN A 118 -12.59 -1.37 -29.43
C ASN A 118 -11.06 -1.31 -29.22
N ASN A 119 -10.47 -0.12 -29.10
CA ASN A 119 -9.03 0.03 -28.91
C ASN A 119 -8.67 0.01 -27.42
N LEU A 120 -8.03 -1.08 -26.96
CA LEU A 120 -7.62 -1.26 -25.57
C LEU A 120 -6.54 -0.26 -25.12
N GLU A 121 -5.59 0.11 -25.99
CA GLU A 121 -4.50 1.04 -25.63
C GLU A 121 -5.07 2.43 -25.26
N ILE A 122 -6.00 2.93 -26.07
CA ILE A 122 -6.68 4.21 -25.80
C ILE A 122 -7.51 4.14 -24.52
N MET A 123 -8.21 3.03 -24.26
CA MET A 123 -8.96 2.86 -23.01
C MET A 123 -8.06 2.82 -21.78
N MET A 124 -6.88 2.22 -21.87
CA MET A 124 -5.90 2.23 -20.80
C MET A 124 -5.43 3.66 -20.50
N GLY A 125 -5.17 4.46 -21.55
CA GLY A 125 -4.88 5.88 -21.41
C GLY A 125 -6.01 6.65 -20.73
N LEU A 126 -7.26 6.44 -21.18
CA LEU A 126 -8.46 7.04 -20.57
C LEU A 126 -8.63 6.66 -19.10
N PHE A 127 -8.47 5.38 -18.76
CA PHE A 127 -8.52 4.91 -17.38
C PHE A 127 -7.49 5.65 -16.52
N ASN A 128 -6.25 5.78 -16.99
CA ASN A 128 -5.20 6.49 -16.28
C ASN A 128 -5.50 7.99 -16.11
N CYS A 129 -6.18 8.62 -17.07
CA CYS A 129 -6.69 9.98 -16.90
C CYS A 129 -7.70 10.05 -15.74
N TYR A 130 -8.70 9.16 -15.71
CA TYR A 130 -9.66 9.12 -14.62
C TYR A 130 -9.05 8.77 -13.25
N VAL A 131 -7.96 8.00 -13.21
CA VAL A 131 -7.19 7.74 -11.99
C VAL A 131 -6.59 9.04 -11.44
N ARG A 132 -5.97 9.86 -12.30
CA ARG A 132 -5.36 11.14 -11.88
C ARG A 132 -6.39 12.18 -11.44
N GLU A 133 -7.60 12.12 -11.99
CA GLU A 133 -8.71 12.99 -11.63
C GLU A 133 -9.57 12.44 -10.48
N TYR A 134 -9.22 11.30 -9.89
CA TYR A 134 -10.00 10.63 -8.85
C TYR A 134 -11.47 10.35 -9.26
N SER A 135 -11.73 10.20 -10.55
CA SER A 135 -13.06 9.92 -11.12
C SER A 135 -13.41 8.43 -11.01
N TYR A 136 -13.60 7.91 -9.79
CA TYR A 136 -13.67 6.48 -9.53
C TYR A 136 -14.82 5.74 -10.24
N VAL A 137 -15.98 6.38 -10.40
CA VAL A 137 -17.12 5.81 -11.16
C VAL A 137 -16.71 5.57 -12.62
N LYS A 138 -16.05 6.56 -13.24
CA LYS A 138 -15.59 6.45 -14.63
C LYS A 138 -14.45 5.44 -14.77
N GLN A 139 -13.56 5.34 -13.77
CA GLN A 139 -12.53 4.29 -13.71
C GLN A 139 -13.16 2.90 -13.72
N GLN A 140 -14.14 2.64 -12.85
CA GLN A 140 -14.86 1.36 -12.79
C GLN A 140 -15.51 1.03 -14.13
N GLN A 141 -16.28 1.96 -14.71
CA GLN A 141 -16.98 1.71 -15.98
C GLN A 141 -16.01 1.37 -17.11
N THR A 142 -14.90 2.10 -17.20
CA THR A 142 -13.87 1.89 -18.23
C THR A 142 -13.16 0.55 -18.02
N ALA A 143 -12.79 0.21 -16.79
CA ALA A 143 -12.15 -1.07 -16.48
C ALA A 143 -13.06 -2.27 -16.75
N ILE A 144 -14.36 -2.19 -16.40
CA ILE A 144 -15.34 -3.24 -16.74
C ILE A 144 -15.46 -3.40 -18.26
N LYS A 145 -15.44 -2.30 -19.04
CA LYS A 145 -15.47 -2.35 -20.50
C LYS A 145 -14.23 -3.07 -21.06
N MET A 146 -13.03 -2.72 -20.59
CA MET A 146 -11.78 -3.39 -20.95
C MET A 146 -11.81 -4.88 -20.60
N TYR A 147 -12.27 -5.23 -19.39
CA TYR A 147 -12.39 -6.62 -18.96
C TYR A 147 -13.37 -7.43 -19.83
N LYS A 148 -14.52 -6.86 -20.20
CA LYS A 148 -15.47 -7.54 -21.11
C LYS A 148 -14.90 -7.80 -22.50
N MET A 149 -13.96 -6.97 -22.95
CA MET A 149 -13.34 -7.10 -24.27
C MET A 149 -12.17 -8.08 -24.28
N ALA A 150 -11.28 -7.98 -23.30
CA ALA A 150 -10.04 -8.76 -23.27
C ALA A 150 -10.14 -10.04 -22.44
N GLY A 151 -11.02 -10.07 -21.43
CA GLY A 151 -11.14 -11.18 -20.48
C GLY A 151 -9.96 -11.32 -19.51
N GLU A 152 -8.99 -10.39 -19.55
CA GLU A 152 -7.75 -10.48 -18.76
C GLU A 152 -7.97 -10.11 -17.28
N GLU A 153 -7.32 -10.86 -16.38
CA GLU A 153 -7.40 -10.70 -14.92
C GLU A 153 -7.05 -9.27 -14.48
N ARG A 154 -6.02 -8.64 -15.07
CA ARG A 154 -5.60 -7.27 -14.70
C ARG A 154 -6.72 -6.24 -14.80
N PHE A 155 -7.58 -6.32 -15.83
CA PHE A 155 -8.65 -5.34 -16.02
C PHE A 155 -9.81 -5.58 -15.06
N LEU A 156 -10.03 -6.84 -14.67
CA LEU A 156 -10.94 -7.18 -13.58
C LEU A 156 -10.45 -6.57 -12.27
N LEU A 157 -9.17 -6.72 -11.94
CA LEU A 157 -8.59 -6.14 -10.73
C LEU A 157 -8.67 -4.61 -10.74
N TRP A 158 -8.41 -3.97 -11.87
CA TRP A 158 -8.60 -2.52 -12.00
C TRP A 158 -10.05 -2.11 -11.69
N ALA A 159 -11.04 -2.85 -12.21
CA ALA A 159 -12.45 -2.59 -11.93
C ALA A 159 -12.79 -2.77 -10.44
N VAL A 160 -12.28 -3.84 -9.82
CA VAL A 160 -12.51 -4.14 -8.39
C VAL A 160 -11.84 -3.09 -7.49
N CYS A 161 -10.59 -2.71 -7.76
CA CYS A 161 -9.90 -1.65 -7.01
C CYS A 161 -10.63 -0.31 -7.15
N SER A 162 -11.09 0.06 -8.35
CA SER A 162 -11.91 1.27 -8.55
C SER A 162 -13.24 1.23 -7.80
N ILE A 163 -13.83 0.04 -7.59
CA ILE A 163 -15.00 -0.13 -6.72
C ILE A 163 -14.63 0.10 -5.26
N GLN A 164 -13.55 -0.49 -4.77
CA GLN A 164 -13.10 -0.27 -3.38
C GLN A 164 -12.82 1.20 -3.10
N LEU A 165 -12.17 1.90 -4.04
CA LEU A 165 -11.93 3.33 -3.92
C LEU A 165 -13.23 4.16 -3.86
N GLN A 166 -14.27 3.79 -4.62
CA GLN A 166 -15.58 4.44 -4.51
C GLN A 166 -16.21 4.27 -3.13
N VAL A 167 -16.14 3.06 -2.58
CA VAL A 167 -16.70 2.75 -1.26
C VAL A 167 -15.96 3.53 -0.17
N LEU A 168 -14.63 3.58 -0.25
CA LEU A 168 -13.79 4.25 0.75
C LEU A 168 -13.86 5.79 0.66
N LEU A 169 -13.91 6.37 -0.53
CA LEU A 169 -13.68 7.80 -0.74
C LEU A 169 -14.88 8.58 -1.29
N SER A 170 -15.95 7.90 -1.71
CA SER A 170 -17.09 8.54 -2.38
C SER A 170 -18.45 8.09 -1.84
N ASN A 171 -18.51 7.58 -0.61
CA ASN A 171 -19.71 7.01 0.00
C ASN A 171 -20.40 5.96 -0.91
N GLY A 172 -19.60 5.19 -1.66
CA GLY A 172 -20.10 4.11 -2.50
C GLY A 172 -20.85 3.09 -1.64
N GLY A 173 -22.10 2.79 -2.01
CA GLY A 173 -22.93 1.87 -1.21
C GLY A 173 -22.42 0.42 -1.25
N GLU A 174 -22.73 -0.35 -0.20
CA GLU A 174 -22.37 -1.76 -0.03
C GLU A 174 -22.70 -2.65 -1.25
N LYS A 175 -23.72 -2.28 -2.02
CA LYS A 175 -24.10 -2.94 -3.28
C LYS A 175 -22.95 -3.03 -4.29
N LEU A 176 -22.02 -2.07 -4.29
CA LEU A 176 -20.85 -2.09 -5.15
C LEU A 176 -19.87 -3.20 -4.75
N LEU A 177 -19.69 -3.46 -3.46
CA LEU A 177 -18.86 -4.58 -2.99
C LEU A 177 -19.44 -5.93 -3.43
N SER A 178 -20.76 -6.08 -3.36
CA SER A 178 -21.43 -7.28 -3.88
C SER A 178 -21.23 -7.46 -5.39
N LEU A 179 -21.18 -6.37 -6.16
CA LEU A 179 -20.84 -6.41 -7.59
C LEU A 179 -19.38 -6.85 -7.79
N ALA A 180 -18.44 -6.31 -7.03
CA ALA A 180 -17.03 -6.70 -7.11
C ALA A 180 -16.84 -8.20 -6.80
N GLU A 181 -17.48 -8.70 -5.75
CA GLU A 181 -17.48 -10.12 -5.42
C GLU A 181 -18.07 -10.98 -6.54
N ALA A 182 -19.19 -10.56 -7.14
CA ALA A 182 -19.80 -11.29 -8.24
C ALA A 182 -18.89 -11.36 -9.49
N LEU A 183 -18.17 -10.27 -9.80
CA LEU A 183 -17.20 -10.24 -10.90
C LEU A 183 -16.02 -11.19 -10.64
N LEU A 184 -15.48 -11.20 -9.42
CA LEU A 184 -14.40 -12.09 -9.01
C LEU A 184 -14.84 -13.56 -9.05
N LYS A 185 -15.98 -13.91 -8.43
CA LYS A 185 -16.53 -15.28 -8.44
C LYS A 185 -16.74 -15.79 -9.86
N LYS A 186 -17.27 -14.95 -10.76
CA LYS A 186 -17.43 -15.30 -12.17
C LYS A 186 -16.08 -15.62 -12.83
N HIS A 187 -15.06 -14.81 -12.57
CA HIS A 187 -13.73 -15.03 -13.13
C HIS A 187 -13.09 -16.29 -12.57
N ILE A 188 -13.12 -16.49 -11.25
CA ILE A 188 -12.61 -17.68 -10.56
C ILE A 188 -13.21 -18.95 -11.17
N ASN A 189 -14.53 -18.98 -11.37
CA ASN A 189 -15.20 -20.14 -11.94
C ASN A 189 -14.80 -20.45 -13.40
N SER A 190 -14.28 -19.46 -14.12
CA SER A 190 -13.96 -19.58 -15.55
C SER A 190 -12.46 -19.80 -15.78
N HIS A 191 -11.60 -19.11 -15.04
CA HIS A 191 -10.15 -19.02 -15.28
C HIS A 191 -9.30 -19.20 -14.01
N SER A 192 -9.90 -19.39 -12.82
CA SER A 192 -9.22 -19.28 -11.52
C SER A 192 -8.63 -17.87 -11.28
N LEU A 193 -7.87 -17.70 -10.19
CA LEU A 193 -6.94 -16.59 -9.99
C LEU A 193 -5.50 -17.10 -10.09
N HIS A 194 -4.60 -16.23 -10.55
CA HIS A 194 -3.19 -16.58 -10.72
C HIS A 194 -2.24 -15.75 -9.85
N GLU A 195 -2.58 -14.50 -9.57
CA GLU A 195 -1.70 -13.61 -8.81
C GLU A 195 -2.08 -13.58 -7.30
N PRO A 196 -1.10 -13.58 -6.37
CA PRO A 196 -1.37 -13.48 -4.94
C PRO A 196 -2.07 -12.17 -4.57
N GLU A 197 -1.78 -11.07 -5.28
CA GLU A 197 -2.45 -9.79 -5.11
C GLU A 197 -3.94 -9.88 -5.44
N ALA A 198 -4.31 -10.69 -6.45
CA ALA A 198 -5.70 -10.91 -6.82
C ALA A 198 -6.48 -11.58 -5.68
N LEU A 199 -5.86 -12.57 -5.03
CA LEU A 199 -6.43 -13.22 -3.85
C LEU A 199 -6.54 -12.26 -2.67
N ALA A 200 -5.50 -11.47 -2.40
CA ALA A 200 -5.52 -10.47 -1.33
C ALA A 200 -6.66 -9.45 -1.52
N ILE A 201 -6.87 -8.99 -2.76
CA ILE A 201 -7.99 -8.11 -3.12
C ILE A 201 -9.33 -8.83 -2.89
N TYR A 202 -9.47 -10.09 -3.28
CA TYR A 202 -10.71 -10.84 -3.07
C TYR A 202 -11.04 -11.00 -1.58
N ILE A 203 -10.04 -11.34 -0.75
CA ILE A 203 -10.19 -11.40 0.71
C ILE A 203 -10.60 -10.04 1.27
N SER A 204 -9.95 -8.97 0.83
CA SER A 204 -10.29 -7.59 1.24
C SER A 204 -11.74 -7.23 0.92
N ILE A 205 -12.27 -7.63 -0.24
CA ILE A 205 -13.68 -7.43 -0.60
C ILE A 205 -14.63 -8.19 0.32
N LEU A 206 -14.33 -9.44 0.65
CA LEU A 206 -15.15 -10.25 1.57
C LEU A 206 -15.12 -9.67 2.99
N GLU A 207 -13.95 -9.20 3.41
CA GLU A 207 -13.73 -8.58 4.72
C GLU A 207 -14.48 -7.25 4.87
N GLN A 208 -14.48 -6.41 3.83
CA GLN A 208 -15.28 -5.17 3.78
C GLN A 208 -16.80 -5.43 3.81
N GLN A 209 -17.24 -6.62 3.38
CA GLN A 209 -18.63 -7.07 3.48
C GLN A 209 -18.93 -7.83 4.78
N SER A 210 -17.99 -7.91 5.71
CA SER A 210 -18.08 -8.72 6.93
C SER A 210 -18.38 -10.20 6.69
N LYS A 211 -17.97 -10.74 5.53
CA LYS A 211 -18.10 -12.16 5.17
C LYS A 211 -16.84 -12.93 5.57
N TYR A 212 -16.54 -12.96 6.87
CA TYR A 212 -15.27 -13.46 7.39
C TYR A 212 -15.13 -14.98 7.20
N GLU A 213 -16.20 -15.75 7.39
CA GLU A 213 -16.19 -17.21 7.21
C GLU A 213 -15.91 -17.58 5.75
N ALA A 214 -16.55 -16.88 4.80
CA ALA A 214 -16.30 -17.09 3.38
C ALA A 214 -14.86 -16.74 2.99
N ALA A 215 -14.27 -15.71 3.60
CA ALA A 215 -12.87 -15.35 3.37
C ALA A 215 -11.91 -16.43 3.90
N LEU A 216 -12.22 -17.01 5.07
CA LEU A 216 -11.46 -18.13 5.64
C LEU A 216 -11.57 -19.38 4.78
N GLU A 217 -12.75 -19.71 4.26
CA GLU A 217 -12.95 -20.82 3.32
C GLU A 217 -12.07 -20.66 2.07
N VAL A 218 -12.07 -19.46 1.47
CA VAL A 218 -11.24 -19.13 0.30
C VAL A 218 -9.75 -19.30 0.59
N LEU A 219 -9.28 -18.83 1.75
CA LEU A 219 -7.89 -18.99 2.19
C LEU A 219 -7.52 -20.45 2.50
N SER A 220 -8.45 -21.24 3.01
CA SER A 220 -8.21 -22.66 3.30
C SER A 220 -8.25 -23.55 2.06
N GLY A 221 -8.94 -23.10 1.00
CA GLY A 221 -9.08 -23.82 -0.25
C GLY A 221 -7.88 -23.68 -1.20
N ASN A 222 -8.08 -24.09 -2.45
CA ASN A 222 -7.05 -24.14 -3.47
C ASN A 222 -6.38 -22.77 -3.72
N LEU A 223 -7.15 -21.69 -3.67
CA LEU A 223 -6.62 -20.34 -3.89
C LEU A 223 -5.62 -19.94 -2.81
N GLY A 224 -5.76 -20.43 -1.58
CA GLY A 224 -4.83 -20.15 -0.49
C GLY A 224 -3.38 -20.54 -0.77
N SER A 225 -3.15 -21.48 -1.71
CA SER A 225 -1.80 -21.85 -2.15
C SER A 225 -1.08 -20.78 -2.97
N LEU A 226 -1.80 -19.76 -3.47
CA LEU A 226 -1.20 -18.59 -4.13
C LEU A 226 -0.36 -17.75 -3.16
N ILE A 227 -0.67 -17.81 -1.86
CA ILE A 227 0.14 -17.15 -0.85
C ILE A 227 1.37 -18.02 -0.59
N GLY A 228 2.50 -17.62 -1.17
CA GLY A 228 3.71 -18.45 -1.15
C GLY A 228 4.33 -18.68 0.22
N ARG A 229 4.08 -17.79 1.19
CA ARG A 229 4.57 -17.92 2.57
C ARG A 229 3.45 -18.31 3.51
N GLU A 230 3.63 -19.41 4.23
CA GLU A 230 2.64 -19.90 5.18
C GLU A 230 2.41 -18.88 6.32
N GLU A 231 3.45 -18.19 6.76
CA GLU A 231 3.31 -17.16 7.81
C GLU A 231 2.36 -16.02 7.39
N ASP A 232 2.43 -15.59 6.13
CA ASP A 232 1.56 -14.53 5.61
C ASP A 232 0.10 -15.00 5.51
N LYS A 233 -0.10 -16.25 5.12
CA LYS A 233 -1.41 -16.89 5.12
C LYS A 233 -1.98 -16.98 6.53
N LEU A 234 -1.19 -17.41 7.51
CA LEU A 234 -1.59 -17.47 8.92
C LEU A 234 -1.92 -16.08 9.48
N ARG A 235 -1.13 -15.04 9.18
CA ARG A 235 -1.46 -13.65 9.58
C ARG A 235 -2.82 -13.21 9.04
N MET A 236 -3.13 -13.54 7.78
CA MET A 236 -4.44 -13.25 7.19
C MET A 236 -5.57 -14.02 7.87
N GLN A 237 -5.37 -15.31 8.16
CA GLN A 237 -6.35 -16.13 8.88
C GLN A 237 -6.61 -15.61 10.30
N GLY A 238 -5.56 -15.32 11.07
CA GLY A 238 -5.67 -14.79 12.44
C GLY A 238 -6.44 -13.47 12.46
N ARG A 239 -6.15 -12.56 11.51
CA ARG A 239 -6.88 -11.30 11.35
C ARG A 239 -8.37 -11.50 11.04
N LEU A 240 -8.70 -12.41 10.13
CA LEU A 240 -10.09 -12.71 9.78
C LEU A 240 -10.85 -13.34 10.94
N LEU A 241 -10.23 -14.28 11.68
CA LEU A 241 -10.81 -14.88 12.88
C LEU A 241 -11.06 -13.84 13.98
N ALA A 242 -10.09 -12.92 14.19
CA ALA A 242 -10.23 -11.84 15.16
C ALA A 242 -11.39 -10.89 14.78
N ARG A 243 -11.54 -10.57 13.50
CA ARG A 243 -12.67 -9.76 12.99
C ARG A 243 -14.03 -10.49 13.05
N ALA A 244 -14.03 -11.82 12.97
CA ALA A 244 -15.19 -12.66 13.23
C ALA A 244 -15.49 -12.85 14.74
N CYS A 245 -14.79 -12.16 15.62
CA CYS A 245 -14.88 -12.29 17.09
C CYS A 245 -14.54 -13.71 17.61
N ASN A 246 -13.85 -14.54 16.83
CA ASN A 246 -13.32 -15.82 17.28
C ASN A 246 -11.90 -15.64 17.84
N TYR A 247 -11.81 -14.94 18.97
CA TYR A 247 -10.54 -14.52 19.55
C TYR A 247 -9.65 -15.69 20.00
N ALA A 248 -10.24 -16.78 20.50
CA ALA A 248 -9.50 -17.96 20.91
C ALA A 248 -8.75 -18.60 19.72
N ALA A 249 -9.45 -18.86 18.61
CA ALA A 249 -8.83 -19.40 17.41
C ALA A 249 -7.83 -18.43 16.78
N ALA A 250 -8.11 -17.13 16.80
CA ALA A 250 -7.19 -16.11 16.32
C ALA A 250 -5.88 -16.10 17.12
N ALA A 251 -5.95 -16.16 18.45
CA ALA A 251 -4.78 -16.23 19.32
C ALA A 251 -3.92 -17.47 19.04
N GLU A 252 -4.53 -18.64 18.84
CA GLU A 252 -3.80 -19.85 18.46
C GLU A 252 -3.06 -19.69 17.12
N ILE A 253 -3.67 -19.02 16.14
CA ILE A 253 -3.03 -18.75 14.85
C ILE A 253 -1.86 -17.77 14.99
N PHE A 254 -2.05 -16.67 15.72
CA PHE A 254 -0.95 -15.72 15.94
C PHE A 254 0.19 -16.33 16.75
N GLN A 255 -0.09 -17.21 17.71
CA GLN A 255 0.94 -17.97 18.41
C GLN A 255 1.77 -18.82 17.43
N LYS A 256 1.14 -19.53 16.49
CA LYS A 256 1.86 -20.29 15.45
C LYS A 256 2.76 -19.41 14.57
N VAL A 257 2.29 -18.18 14.27
CA VAL A 257 3.11 -17.19 13.55
C VAL A 257 4.34 -16.82 14.39
N LEU A 258 4.17 -16.54 15.68
CA LEU A 258 5.26 -16.17 16.59
C LEU A 258 6.27 -17.30 16.81
N GLU A 259 5.82 -18.57 16.80
CA GLU A 259 6.72 -19.73 16.87
C GLU A 259 7.64 -19.81 15.63
N SER A 260 7.21 -19.28 14.49
CA SER A 260 8.03 -19.24 13.25
C SER A 260 8.75 -17.90 13.06
N CYS A 261 8.18 -16.80 13.57
CA CYS A 261 8.63 -15.42 13.43
C CYS A 261 8.56 -14.70 14.79
N PRO A 262 9.48 -15.00 15.74
CA PRO A 262 9.41 -14.48 17.10
C PRO A 262 9.58 -12.96 17.21
N ASP A 263 10.19 -12.32 16.22
CA ASP A 263 10.38 -10.87 16.14
C ASP A 263 9.20 -10.11 15.48
N ASP A 264 8.12 -10.81 15.12
CA ASP A 264 6.93 -10.19 14.54
C ASP A 264 6.08 -9.49 15.61
N TRP A 265 6.42 -8.21 15.85
CA TRP A 265 5.76 -7.37 16.84
C TRP A 265 4.26 -7.20 16.60
N ASP A 266 3.84 -7.04 15.34
CA ASP A 266 2.42 -6.87 15.00
C ASP A 266 1.63 -8.15 15.31
N SER A 267 2.17 -9.32 15.01
CA SER A 267 1.55 -10.59 15.39
C SER A 267 1.48 -10.77 16.90
N PHE A 268 2.48 -10.30 17.65
CA PHE A 268 2.46 -10.33 19.11
C PHE A 268 1.36 -9.42 19.69
N LEU A 269 1.25 -8.19 19.21
CA LEU A 269 0.17 -7.28 19.62
C LEU A 269 -1.21 -7.86 19.29
N ASN A 270 -1.36 -8.48 18.12
CA ASN A 270 -2.60 -9.14 17.72
C ASN A 270 -2.92 -10.36 18.59
N TYR A 271 -1.92 -11.19 18.90
CA TYR A 271 -2.05 -12.31 19.83
C TYR A 271 -2.54 -11.85 21.20
N LEU A 272 -1.84 -10.86 21.78
CA LEU A 272 -2.17 -10.34 23.10
C LEU A 272 -3.56 -9.70 23.11
N GLY A 273 -3.89 -8.92 22.09
CA GLY A 273 -5.20 -8.30 22.00
C GLY A 273 -6.35 -9.29 21.77
N CYS A 274 -6.10 -10.43 21.13
CA CYS A 274 -7.08 -11.53 21.07
C CYS A 274 -7.26 -12.19 22.44
N LEU A 275 -6.17 -12.42 23.18
CA LEU A 275 -6.27 -13.00 24.53
C LEU A 275 -7.03 -12.12 25.53
N LEU A 276 -6.93 -10.80 25.36
CA LEU A 276 -7.55 -9.81 26.24
C LEU A 276 -8.89 -9.28 25.73
N GLU A 277 -9.29 -9.66 24.51
CA GLU A 277 -10.52 -9.21 23.83
C GLU A 277 -10.65 -7.69 23.70
N ASP A 278 -9.55 -6.94 23.84
CA ASP A 278 -9.52 -5.48 23.83
C ASP A 278 -9.26 -4.89 22.44
N ASN A 279 -8.94 -5.76 21.47
CA ASN A 279 -8.42 -5.38 20.16
C ASN A 279 -9.48 -4.85 19.19
N THR A 280 -10.48 -4.13 19.70
CA THR A 280 -11.50 -3.47 18.89
C THR A 280 -10.96 -2.32 18.03
N ASN A 281 -9.71 -1.86 18.24
CA ASN A 281 -9.10 -0.74 17.53
C ASN A 281 -8.00 -1.09 16.50
N CYS A 282 -7.21 -2.17 16.68
CA CYS A 282 -6.14 -2.51 15.71
C CYS A 282 -6.71 -2.89 14.32
N PHE A 283 -7.87 -3.54 14.31
CA PHE A 283 -8.51 -4.02 13.08
C PHE A 283 -9.45 -3.01 12.41
N LYS A 284 -9.66 -1.82 12.98
CA LYS A 284 -10.48 -0.75 12.37
C LYS A 284 -9.65 0.27 11.59
N ALA A 285 -8.39 0.49 12.01
CA ALA A 285 -7.55 1.55 11.48
C ALA A 285 -7.10 1.35 10.02
N SER A 286 -6.99 0.12 9.50
CA SER A 286 -6.51 -0.10 8.12
C SER A 286 -7.51 0.24 7.00
N THR A 287 -8.65 0.86 7.30
CA THR A 287 -9.59 1.33 6.26
C THR A 287 -9.53 2.84 6.02
N ALA A 288 -8.71 3.59 6.78
CA ALA A 288 -8.45 4.99 6.52
C ALA A 288 -6.97 5.31 6.74
N SER A 289 -6.33 5.88 5.71
CA SER A 289 -4.97 6.45 5.68
C SER A 289 -3.77 5.47 5.61
N HIS A 290 -3.33 5.20 4.38
CA HIS A 290 -1.89 5.18 4.12
C HIS A 290 -1.42 6.63 4.10
N THR A 291 -0.87 7.12 5.21
CA THR A 291 0.24 8.10 5.35
C THR A 291 0.30 8.52 6.82
N SER A 292 0.83 7.65 7.68
CA SER A 292 1.40 8.07 8.98
C SER A 292 2.06 6.87 9.66
N LEU A 293 3.32 7.04 10.08
CA LEU A 293 3.88 6.32 11.23
C LEU A 293 2.87 6.38 12.39
N PRO A 294 2.84 5.42 13.33
CA PRO A 294 2.03 5.55 14.53
C PRO A 294 2.61 6.66 15.40
N SER A 295 2.27 7.91 15.08
CA SER A 295 2.60 9.09 15.86
C SER A 295 1.44 9.44 16.77
N SER A 296 1.78 9.49 18.06
CA SER A 296 1.14 10.26 19.12
C SER A 296 -0.27 9.87 19.56
N VAL A 297 -0.30 9.39 20.81
CA VAL A 297 -1.33 9.64 21.82
C VAL A 297 -2.73 9.16 21.45
N ASP A 298 -3.02 7.92 21.82
CA ASP A 298 -4.35 7.62 22.37
C ASP A 298 -4.18 7.27 23.84
N SER A 299 -4.13 8.33 24.66
CA SER A 299 -4.52 8.27 26.08
C SER A 299 -6.03 8.13 26.17
N GLN A 300 -6.60 7.12 25.52
CA GLN A 300 -7.98 6.72 25.74
C GLN A 300 -7.96 5.63 26.80
N VAL A 301 -8.56 5.98 27.94
CA VAL A 301 -9.01 5.11 29.02
C VAL A 301 -9.39 3.73 28.45
N PRO A 302 -8.89 2.61 29.00
CA PRO A 302 -9.36 1.29 28.60
C PRO A 302 -10.87 1.26 28.78
N LYS A 303 -11.62 1.13 27.69
CA LYS A 303 -13.02 0.74 27.79
C LYS A 303 -13.02 -0.63 28.43
N GLU A 304 -13.68 -0.74 29.57
CA GLU A 304 -13.82 -1.92 30.43
C GLU A 304 -13.69 -3.22 29.64
N THR A 305 -12.58 -3.92 29.83
CA THR A 305 -12.45 -5.31 29.43
C THR A 305 -13.53 -6.10 30.17
N HIS A 306 -14.36 -6.86 29.44
CA HIS A 306 -15.42 -7.69 30.02
C HIS A 306 -14.88 -8.91 30.81
N LEU A 307 -13.56 -9.02 30.95
CA LEU A 307 -12.88 -10.14 31.61
C LEU A 307 -12.81 -9.89 33.13
N SER A 308 -13.04 -10.95 33.91
CA SER A 308 -12.73 -10.91 35.34
C SER A 308 -11.23 -10.75 35.56
N GLU A 309 -10.83 -10.13 36.66
CA GLU A 309 -9.41 -9.95 37.04
C GLU A 309 -8.63 -11.29 37.02
N GLU A 310 -9.24 -12.35 37.56
CA GLU A 310 -8.63 -13.70 37.58
C GLU A 310 -8.37 -14.24 36.16
N LEU A 311 -9.32 -14.05 35.24
CA LEU A 311 -9.17 -14.50 33.86
C LEU A 311 -8.12 -13.66 33.12
N PHE A 312 -8.11 -12.35 33.34
CA PHE A 312 -7.13 -11.44 32.77
C PHE A 312 -5.69 -11.86 33.16
N ASP A 313 -5.46 -12.09 34.45
CA ASP A 313 -4.14 -12.50 34.96
C ASP A 313 -3.74 -13.90 34.46
N SER A 314 -4.70 -14.83 34.37
CA SER A 314 -4.46 -16.16 33.81
C SER A 314 -4.02 -16.08 32.34
N ARG A 315 -4.68 -15.25 31.53
CA ARG A 315 -4.35 -15.05 30.11
C ARG A 315 -2.99 -14.40 29.92
N LEU A 316 -2.65 -13.38 30.71
CA LEU A 316 -1.32 -12.77 30.68
C LEU A 316 -0.22 -13.72 31.14
N SER A 317 -0.51 -14.56 32.14
CA SER A 317 0.44 -15.59 32.58
C SER A 317 0.67 -16.65 31.49
N SER A 318 -0.38 -17.03 30.76
CA SER A 318 -0.25 -17.89 29.57
C SER A 318 0.57 -17.22 28.46
N ALA A 319 0.33 -15.93 28.20
CA ALA A 319 1.12 -15.17 27.23
C ALA A 319 2.60 -15.11 27.61
N LEU A 320 2.89 -14.86 28.90
CA LEU A 320 4.25 -14.83 29.41
C LEU A 320 4.95 -16.18 29.24
N SER A 321 4.26 -17.29 29.53
CA SER A 321 4.81 -18.64 29.31
C SER A 321 5.16 -18.91 27.84
N VAL A 322 4.36 -18.42 26.89
CA VAL A 322 4.67 -18.50 25.45
C VAL A 322 5.90 -17.67 25.13
N VAL A 323 5.97 -16.43 25.61
CA VAL A 323 7.10 -15.53 25.39
C VAL A 323 8.40 -16.09 25.97
N GLU A 324 8.37 -16.64 27.18
CA GLU A 324 9.53 -17.30 27.81
C GLU A 324 10.02 -18.51 27.00
N LYS A 325 9.09 -19.27 26.40
CA LYS A 325 9.45 -20.37 25.50
C LYS A 325 10.15 -19.82 24.25
N LEU A 326 9.61 -18.77 23.63
CA LEU A 326 10.24 -18.13 22.46
C LEU A 326 11.63 -17.56 22.77
N GLN A 327 11.83 -17.01 23.98
CA GLN A 327 13.15 -16.54 24.43
C GLN A 327 14.16 -17.67 24.60
N LYS A 328 13.72 -18.87 25.03
CA LYS A 328 14.59 -20.06 25.21
C LYS A 328 14.89 -20.75 23.88
N ASP A 329 13.91 -20.81 22.99
CA ASP A 329 14.03 -21.45 21.67
C ASP A 329 14.77 -20.55 20.66
N GLY A 330 14.87 -19.24 20.94
CA GLY A 330 15.64 -18.28 20.15
C GLY A 330 17.14 -18.59 20.19
N HIS A 331 17.66 -19.20 19.11
CA HIS A 331 19.09 -19.50 18.96
C HIS A 331 19.97 -18.28 18.65
N ASP A 332 19.38 -17.12 18.35
CA ASP A 332 20.08 -15.90 17.97
C ASP A 332 19.88 -14.81 19.03
N ASP A 333 20.98 -14.34 19.61
CA ASP A 333 21.00 -13.26 20.61
C ASP A 333 20.45 -11.92 20.04
N CYS A 334 20.21 -11.84 18.73
CA CYS A 334 19.67 -10.66 18.05
C CYS A 334 18.13 -10.54 18.09
N VAL A 335 17.39 -11.57 18.52
CA VAL A 335 15.91 -11.58 18.53
C VAL A 335 15.39 -10.73 19.70
N ARG A 336 14.77 -9.59 19.40
CA ARG A 336 14.34 -8.57 20.37
C ARG A 336 12.88 -8.68 20.79
N GLY A 337 12.02 -9.09 19.85
CA GLY A 337 10.56 -9.11 19.98
C GLY A 337 10.06 -9.83 21.23
N PRO A 338 10.54 -11.04 21.56
CA PRO A 338 10.13 -11.74 22.78
C PRO A 338 10.53 -11.02 24.06
N TYR A 339 11.63 -10.26 24.09
CA TYR A 339 12.00 -9.48 25.27
C TYR A 339 11.16 -8.20 25.40
N LEU A 340 10.85 -7.54 24.28
CA LEU A 340 9.88 -6.44 24.24
C LEU A 340 8.47 -6.90 24.65
N ALA A 341 8.09 -8.12 24.27
CA ALA A 341 6.81 -8.72 24.59
C ALA A 341 6.61 -8.89 26.10
N THR A 342 7.67 -9.25 26.85
CA THR A 342 7.62 -9.28 28.31
C THR A 342 7.30 -7.91 28.90
N ILE A 343 7.93 -6.84 28.40
CA ILE A 343 7.67 -5.47 28.86
C ILE A 343 6.21 -5.08 28.59
N GLU A 344 5.67 -5.40 27.42
CA GLU A 344 4.27 -5.10 27.07
C GLU A 344 3.28 -5.93 27.92
N ILE A 345 3.57 -7.19 28.25
CA ILE A 345 2.73 -7.98 29.16
C ILE A 345 2.66 -7.35 30.55
N GLU A 346 3.81 -7.00 31.13
CA GLU A 346 3.84 -6.35 32.45
C GLU A 346 3.22 -4.94 32.40
N ARG A 347 3.35 -4.24 31.27
CA ARG A 347 2.62 -2.98 31.02
C ARG A 347 1.12 -3.19 31.09
N ARG A 348 0.57 -4.25 30.47
CA ARG A 348 -0.87 -4.56 30.54
C ARG A 348 -1.34 -4.88 31.95
N ARG A 349 -0.55 -5.63 32.75
CA ARG A 349 -0.86 -5.88 34.18
C ARG A 349 -0.94 -4.59 34.97
N ARG A 350 0.03 -3.70 34.78
CA ARG A 350 0.09 -2.41 35.48
C ARG A 350 -1.07 -1.49 35.11
N LEU A 351 -1.48 -1.46 33.84
CA LEU A 351 -2.66 -0.70 33.41
C LEU A 351 -3.97 -1.23 34.01
N ASN A 352 -4.04 -2.52 34.34
CA ASN A 352 -5.22 -3.15 34.95
C ASN A 352 -5.25 -3.06 36.48
N GLY A 353 -4.28 -2.41 37.13
CA GLY A 353 -4.23 -2.23 38.59
C GLY A 353 -3.58 -3.38 39.37
N ASN A 354 -3.26 -4.51 38.73
CA ASN A 354 -2.56 -5.65 39.34
C ASN A 354 -1.03 -5.52 39.17
N ALA A 355 -0.48 -4.38 39.58
CA ALA A 355 0.92 -4.06 39.38
C ALA A 355 1.81 -4.69 40.46
N ASP A 356 2.63 -5.67 40.05
CA ASP A 356 3.91 -5.92 40.72
C ASP A 356 4.94 -5.00 40.05
N ASP A 357 5.06 -3.77 40.58
CA ASP A 357 5.92 -2.72 40.00
C ASP A 357 7.39 -3.17 39.82
N GLY A 358 7.83 -4.15 40.61
CA GLY A 358 9.14 -4.77 40.48
C GLY A 358 9.33 -5.48 39.14
N LYS A 359 8.32 -6.22 38.66
CA LYS A 359 8.41 -7.02 37.42
C LYS A 359 8.49 -6.16 36.17
N PHE A 360 7.78 -5.05 36.13
CA PHE A 360 7.83 -4.12 34.99
C PHE A 360 9.23 -3.49 34.86
N LEU A 361 9.81 -3.03 35.97
CA LEU A 361 11.16 -2.51 36.01
C LEU A 361 12.20 -3.60 35.69
N GLU A 362 12.01 -4.81 36.21
CA GLU A 362 12.87 -5.96 35.93
C GLU A 362 12.88 -6.31 34.42
N ALA A 363 11.72 -6.33 33.77
CA ALA A 363 11.62 -6.57 32.33
C ALA A 363 12.40 -5.52 31.51
N LEU A 364 12.30 -4.23 31.88
CA LEU A 364 13.07 -3.14 31.26
C LEU A 364 14.59 -3.31 31.48
N LEU A 365 14.99 -3.75 32.66
CA LEU A 365 16.40 -4.02 32.98
C LEU A 365 16.95 -5.19 32.18
N ILE A 366 16.21 -6.29 32.07
CA ILE A 366 16.61 -7.45 31.26
C ILE A 366 16.75 -7.03 29.79
N TYR A 367 15.82 -6.23 29.26
CA TYR A 367 15.91 -5.72 27.89
C TYR A 367 17.15 -4.82 27.69
N PHE A 368 17.42 -3.92 28.64
CA PHE A 368 18.62 -3.08 28.60
C PHE A 368 19.90 -3.90 28.64
N GLN A 369 20.02 -4.88 29.54
CA GLN A 369 21.22 -5.72 29.65
C GLN A 369 21.57 -6.38 28.32
N ARG A 370 20.57 -6.81 27.54
CA ARG A 370 20.77 -7.44 26.23
C ARG A 370 21.01 -6.44 25.11
N PHE A 371 20.19 -5.38 25.04
CA PHE A 371 20.06 -4.58 23.82
C PHE A 371 20.52 -3.11 23.96
N ASN A 372 21.12 -2.71 25.09
CA ASN A 372 21.61 -1.33 25.29
C ASN A 372 22.58 -0.82 24.21
N HIS A 373 23.32 -1.73 23.57
CA HIS A 373 24.30 -1.40 22.54
C HIS A 373 23.66 -1.07 21.17
N LEU A 374 22.37 -1.33 21.00
CA LEU A 374 21.64 -1.08 19.76
C LEU A 374 21.12 0.36 19.72
N SER A 375 21.24 1.01 18.56
CA SER A 375 20.76 2.37 18.35
C SER A 375 19.24 2.51 18.48
N CYS A 376 18.48 1.43 18.25
CA CYS A 376 17.03 1.40 18.38
C CYS A 376 16.55 1.24 19.83
N PHE A 377 17.42 0.96 20.80
CA PHE A 377 17.01 0.76 22.20
C PHE A 377 16.15 1.92 22.70
N ALA A 378 16.59 3.16 22.47
CA ALA A 378 15.89 4.34 22.95
C ALA A 378 14.47 4.43 22.38
N SER A 379 14.29 4.20 21.08
CA SER A 379 12.96 4.19 20.44
C SER A 379 12.11 3.02 20.88
N ASP A 380 12.72 1.86 21.14
CA ASP A 380 12.02 0.65 21.56
C ASP A 380 11.37 0.85 22.95
N VAL A 381 12.08 1.48 23.89
CA VAL A 381 11.60 1.61 25.27
C VAL A 381 10.85 2.91 25.58
N GLU A 382 10.90 3.92 24.70
CA GLU A 382 10.40 5.28 24.95
C GLU A 382 8.97 5.30 25.50
N MET A 383 8.06 4.57 24.85
CA MET A 383 6.65 4.51 25.26
C MET A 383 6.44 3.90 26.65
N PHE A 384 7.30 2.96 27.06
CA PHE A 384 7.23 2.31 28.37
C PHE A 384 7.76 3.21 29.47
N LEU A 385 8.82 3.99 29.18
CA LEU A 385 9.39 4.94 30.12
C LEU A 385 8.43 6.08 30.47
N GLN A 386 7.51 6.44 29.57
CA GLN A 386 6.49 7.45 29.85
C GLN A 386 5.53 7.05 30.98
N MET A 387 5.39 5.76 31.26
CA MET A 387 4.52 5.23 32.31
C MET A 387 5.16 5.20 33.70
N LEU A 388 6.48 5.38 33.78
CA LEU A 388 7.21 5.39 35.04
C LEU A 388 7.10 6.74 35.75
N THR A 389 6.96 6.69 37.07
CA THR A 389 7.10 7.84 37.96
C THR A 389 8.53 8.39 37.94
N GLN A 390 8.75 9.58 38.50
CA GLN A 390 10.09 10.19 38.55
C GLN A 390 11.06 9.40 39.44
N ASP A 391 10.55 8.78 40.51
CA ASP A 391 11.34 7.96 41.41
C ASP A 391 11.79 6.67 40.72
N GLU A 392 10.87 5.98 40.05
CA GLU A 392 11.18 4.77 39.25
C GLU A 392 12.16 5.05 38.11
N LYS A 393 12.04 6.22 37.44
CA LYS A 393 13.00 6.64 36.42
C LYS A 393 14.39 6.83 36.98
N SER A 394 14.49 7.39 38.18
CA SER A 394 15.76 7.63 38.88
C SER A 394 16.39 6.30 39.31
N GLU A 395 15.60 5.37 39.86
CA GLU A 395 16.05 4.01 40.19
C GLU A 395 16.52 3.23 38.95
N LEU A 396 15.73 3.25 37.86
CA LEU A 396 16.08 2.55 36.62
C LEU A 396 17.38 3.12 36.02
N ARG A 397 17.56 4.45 36.07
CA ARG A 397 18.77 5.11 35.62
C ARG A 397 20.00 4.68 36.41
N GLU A 398 19.90 4.60 37.73
CA GLU A 398 21.00 4.12 38.58
C GLU A 398 21.39 2.68 38.21
N LYS A 399 20.39 1.80 38.05
CA LYS A 399 20.63 0.41 37.64
C LYS A 399 21.25 0.31 36.23
N PHE A 400 20.83 1.14 35.28
CA PHE A 400 21.45 1.20 33.95
C PHE A 400 22.93 1.63 34.03
N LEU A 401 23.25 2.63 34.84
CA LEU A 401 24.64 3.06 35.05
C LEU A 401 25.49 1.94 35.66
N ASN A 402 24.98 1.25 36.68
CA ASN A 402 25.67 0.11 37.30
C ASN A 402 25.97 -1.01 36.28
N ILE A 403 25.04 -1.29 35.37
CA ILE A 403 25.24 -2.28 34.29
C ILE A 403 26.33 -1.81 33.32
N LEU A 404 26.32 -0.54 32.91
CA LEU A 404 27.33 0.04 32.02
C LEU A 404 28.73 0.06 32.64
N GLU A 405 28.83 0.27 33.95
CA GLU A 405 30.09 0.23 34.70
C GLU A 405 30.63 -1.20 34.88
N ALA A 406 29.73 -2.19 34.96
CA ALA A 406 30.09 -3.61 35.08
C ALA A 406 30.50 -4.28 33.75
N LEU A 407 30.25 -3.65 32.61
CA LEU A 407 30.66 -4.15 31.30
C LEU A 407 32.19 -4.04 31.14
N PRO A 408 32.91 -5.14 30.82
CA PRO A 408 34.36 -5.09 30.65
C PRO A 408 34.71 -4.12 29.51
N THR A 409 35.64 -3.20 29.77
CA THR A 409 36.23 -2.29 28.78
C THR A 409 37.12 -3.06 27.80
N THR A 410 36.53 -3.89 26.94
CA THR A 410 37.18 -4.38 25.73
C THR A 410 36.51 -3.73 24.52
N PRO A 411 37.29 -3.12 23.61
CA PRO A 411 36.71 -2.45 22.46
C PRO A 411 36.04 -3.50 21.57
N ILE A 412 34.71 -3.41 21.46
CA ILE A 412 33.91 -4.18 20.52
C ILE A 412 34.51 -3.93 19.12
N LYS A 413 35.05 -4.98 18.50
CA LYS A 413 35.56 -4.93 17.13
C LYS A 413 34.49 -4.31 16.24
N ARG A 414 34.85 -3.23 15.54
CA ARG A 414 34.07 -2.66 14.44
C ARG A 414 33.66 -3.77 13.47
N ILE A 415 32.39 -4.13 13.46
CA ILE A 415 31.77 -4.89 12.37
C ILE A 415 31.22 -3.84 11.39
N GLY A 416 31.77 -3.82 10.17
CA GLY A 416 31.37 -2.87 9.14
C GLY A 416 32.42 -2.64 8.04
N ARG A 417 33.01 -3.70 7.50
CA ARG A 417 33.59 -3.72 6.14
C ARG A 417 33.48 -5.14 5.58
N SER A 418 32.44 -5.36 4.79
CA SER A 418 32.42 -6.26 3.64
C SER A 418 31.35 -5.76 2.69
#